data_AF-A0A7R9KND7-F1
#
_entry.id   AF-A0A7R9KND7-F1
#
_cell.length_a   1.000
_cell.length_b   1.000
_cell.length_c   1.000
_cell.angle_alpha   90.00
_cell.angle_beta   90.00
_cell.angle_gamma   90.00
#
_symmetry.space_group_name_H-M   'P 1'
#
loop_
_entity.id
_entity.type
_entity.pdbx_description
1 polymer ?
#
loop_
_entity_poly.entity_id
_entity_poly.type
_entity_poly.pdbx_seq_one_letter_code
_entity_poly.pdbx_strand_id
1 'polypeptide(L)'
;MVSPELNNVIEWIPKLWNHLNQFLETHSSSDVTIGPRLFSSCPMDVNGSEVWFTDLWNYSIVPYVVETTREGIQMYGKRTPFTDPTDWVIETYPWSASTCWPDWAHNLLRIRAEDVNYETDKPPDCHQNEDSDPNCSDPLLNMLLRLQEAANYSNSKNKEN
;
A
#
# COMPACT_ATOMS: atom_id res chain seq x y z
N MET A 1 -26.74 31.27 -2.22
CA MET A 1 -25.97 31.10 -0.97
C MET A 1 -25.56 29.63 -0.94
N VAL A 2 -24.26 29.32 -0.94
CA VAL A 2 -23.78 27.92 -0.96
C VAL A 2 -24.17 27.27 0.39
N SER A 3 -24.65 26.02 0.37
CA SER A 3 -25.01 25.30 1.60
C SER A 3 -23.77 25.19 2.52
N PRO A 4 -23.90 25.38 3.85
CA PRO A 4 -22.77 25.23 4.78
C PRO A 4 -22.13 23.83 4.69
N GLU A 5 -22.93 22.80 4.40
CA GLU A 5 -22.45 21.43 4.18
C GLU A 5 -21.58 21.32 2.91
N LEU A 6 -21.97 22.01 1.84
CA LEU A 6 -21.19 22.03 0.60
C LEU A 6 -19.88 22.80 0.78
N ASN A 7 -19.85 23.83 1.62
CA ASN A 7 -18.60 24.49 1.98
C ASN A 7 -17.64 23.53 2.70
N ASN A 8 -18.13 22.66 3.59
CA ASN A 8 -17.30 21.65 4.24
C ASN A 8 -16.65 20.71 3.20
N VAL A 9 -17.40 20.28 2.18
CA VAL A 9 -16.88 19.46 1.08
C VAL A 9 -15.81 20.20 0.30
N ILE A 10 -16.06 21.45 -0.09
CA ILE A 10 -15.12 22.29 -0.85
C ILE A 10 -13.83 22.54 -0.05
N GLU A 11 -13.93 22.76 1.26
CA GLU A 11 -12.76 22.92 2.14
C GLU A 11 -12.02 21.61 2.42
N TRP A 12 -12.71 20.48 2.31
CA TRP A 12 -12.14 19.16 2.55
C TRP A 12 -11.34 18.62 1.35
N ILE A 13 -11.79 18.88 0.11
CA ILE A 13 -11.12 18.41 -1.12
C ILE A 13 -9.61 18.75 -1.16
N PRO A 14 -9.16 19.99 -0.87
CA PRO A 14 -7.74 20.31 -0.84
C PRO A 14 -6.94 19.52 0.21
N LYS A 15 -7.57 19.21 1.35
CA LYS A 15 -6.94 18.41 2.42
C LYS A 15 -6.75 16.96 1.97
N LEU A 16 -7.78 16.37 1.35
CA LEU A 16 -7.69 15.06 0.72
C LEU A 16 -6.58 15.00 -0.32
N TRP A 17 -6.58 15.96 -1.25
CA TRP A 17 -5.57 16.04 -2.31
C TRP A 17 -4.16 16.05 -1.74
N ASN A 18 -3.92 16.86 -0.70
CA ASN A 18 -2.62 16.96 -0.07
C ASN A 18 -2.26 15.66 0.68
N HIS A 19 -3.22 15.06 1.38
CA HIS A 19 -3.03 13.77 2.08
C HIS A 19 -2.60 12.66 1.11
N LEU A 20 -3.28 12.54 -0.04
CA LEU A 20 -2.95 11.56 -1.07
C LEU A 20 -1.56 11.81 -1.69
N ASN A 21 -1.21 13.06 -1.97
CA ASN A 21 0.11 13.37 -2.53
C ASN A 21 1.24 13.13 -1.53
N GLN A 22 1.02 13.39 -0.24
CA GLN A 22 1.98 13.06 0.81
C GLN A 22 2.19 11.54 0.91
N PHE A 23 1.10 10.75 0.80
CA PHE A 23 1.17 9.30 0.74
C PHE A 23 2.00 8.82 -0.46
N LEU A 24 1.72 9.33 -1.67
CA LEU A 24 2.45 8.99 -2.89
C LEU A 24 3.92 9.40 -2.83
N GLU A 25 4.25 10.58 -2.30
CA GLU A 25 5.64 11.02 -2.13
C GLU A 25 6.42 10.06 -1.22
N THR A 26 5.75 9.52 -0.18
CA THR A 26 6.39 8.61 0.78
C THR A 26 6.59 7.20 0.21
N HIS A 27 5.73 6.76 -0.71
CA HIS A 27 5.78 5.39 -1.26
C HIS A 27 6.30 5.29 -2.71
N SER A 28 6.38 6.40 -3.44
CA SER A 28 6.79 6.49 -4.85
C SER A 28 7.79 7.64 -5.08
N SER A 29 7.86 8.20 -6.30
CA SER A 29 8.68 9.38 -6.63
C SER A 29 7.90 10.68 -6.41
N SER A 30 8.59 11.79 -6.17
CA SER A 30 8.00 13.14 -6.09
C SER A 30 7.33 13.61 -7.40
N ASP A 31 7.68 13.00 -8.53
CA ASP A 31 7.06 13.30 -9.83
C ASP A 31 5.68 12.64 -9.97
N VAL A 32 5.38 11.64 -9.13
CA VAL A 32 4.10 10.93 -9.09
C VAL A 32 3.16 11.69 -8.17
N THR A 33 2.16 12.35 -8.76
CA THR A 33 1.17 13.13 -8.01
C THR A 33 -0.21 12.99 -8.63
N ILE A 34 -1.23 13.27 -7.83
CA ILE A 34 -2.58 13.49 -8.31
C ILE A 34 -2.70 14.97 -8.68
N GLY A 35 -3.11 15.27 -9.91
CA GLY A 35 -3.33 16.65 -10.33
C GLY A 35 -4.61 17.24 -9.73
N PRO A 36 -4.64 18.53 -9.34
CA PRO A 36 -5.83 19.17 -8.77
C PRO A 36 -7.01 19.22 -9.75
N ARG A 37 -6.75 19.10 -11.06
CA ARG A 37 -7.78 19.03 -12.11
C ARG A 37 -8.75 17.86 -11.92
N LEU A 38 -8.33 16.79 -11.24
CA LEU A 38 -9.17 15.64 -10.96
C LEU A 38 -10.45 16.02 -10.18
N PHE A 39 -10.36 17.06 -9.35
CA PHE A 39 -11.46 17.51 -8.50
C PHE A 39 -12.30 18.64 -9.12
N SER A 40 -11.95 19.12 -10.33
CA SER A 40 -12.61 20.27 -10.95
C SER A 40 -14.06 20.03 -11.36
N SER A 41 -14.45 18.76 -11.52
CA SER A 41 -15.81 18.34 -11.89
C SER A 41 -16.74 18.14 -10.69
N CYS A 42 -16.31 18.53 -9.47
CA CYS A 42 -17.11 18.35 -8.26
C CYS A 42 -18.48 19.06 -8.40
N PRO A 43 -19.61 18.32 -8.28
CA PRO A 43 -20.95 18.91 -8.31
C PRO A 43 -21.16 19.96 -7.23
N MET A 44 -21.92 21.01 -7.54
CA MET A 44 -22.27 22.09 -6.60
C MET A 44 -23.51 21.77 -5.77
N ASP A 45 -23.63 20.52 -5.35
CA ASP A 45 -24.69 20.01 -4.49
C ASP A 45 -24.17 18.87 -3.60
N VAL A 46 -24.69 18.78 -2.38
CA VAL A 46 -24.14 17.88 -1.35
C VAL A 46 -24.32 16.42 -1.75
N ASN A 47 -25.50 16.02 -2.20
CA ASN A 47 -25.80 14.63 -2.54
C ASN A 47 -25.08 14.16 -3.81
N GLY A 48 -25.03 15.02 -4.83
CA GLY A 48 -24.30 14.76 -6.07
C GLY A 48 -22.79 14.69 -5.86
N SER A 49 -22.23 15.55 -5.01
CA SER A 49 -20.81 15.51 -4.67
C SER A 49 -20.41 14.26 -3.89
N GLU A 50 -21.30 13.70 -3.05
CA GLU A 50 -21.05 12.43 -2.35
C GLU A 50 -20.93 11.27 -3.35
N VAL A 51 -21.93 11.10 -4.22
CA VAL A 51 -21.95 10.05 -5.25
C VAL A 51 -20.77 10.20 -6.21
N TRP A 52 -20.52 11.42 -6.68
CA TRP A 52 -19.37 11.73 -7.52
C TRP A 52 -18.06 11.36 -6.85
N PHE A 53 -17.92 11.65 -5.55
CA PHE A 53 -16.70 11.33 -4.83
C PHE A 53 -16.50 9.81 -4.70
N THR A 54 -17.54 9.05 -4.41
CA THR A 54 -17.47 7.58 -4.37
C THR A 54 -16.99 7.01 -5.70
N ASP A 55 -17.56 7.48 -6.82
CA ASP A 55 -17.15 7.03 -8.15
C ASP A 55 -15.70 7.45 -8.47
N LEU A 56 -15.34 8.69 -8.16
CA LEU A 56 -13.98 9.19 -8.34
C LEU A 56 -12.97 8.36 -7.53
N TRP A 57 -13.30 8.07 -6.27
CA TRP A 57 -12.47 7.29 -5.38
C TRP A 57 -12.26 5.88 -5.93
N ASN A 58 -13.35 5.16 -6.20
CA ASN A 58 -13.31 3.75 -6.57
C ASN A 58 -12.72 3.48 -7.95
N TYR A 59 -13.01 4.34 -8.94
CA TYR A 59 -12.64 4.08 -10.33
C TYR A 59 -11.41 4.85 -10.80
N SER A 60 -11.02 5.92 -10.11
CA SER A 60 -9.86 6.74 -10.53
C SER A 60 -8.77 6.79 -9.47
N ILE A 61 -9.09 7.14 -8.22
CA ILE A 61 -8.07 7.33 -7.18
C ILE A 61 -7.47 5.99 -6.75
N VAL A 62 -8.30 5.03 -6.34
CA VAL A 62 -7.83 3.73 -5.84
C VAL A 62 -6.97 3.00 -6.88
N PRO A 63 -7.42 2.82 -8.14
CA PRO A 63 -6.58 2.15 -9.15
C PRO A 63 -5.25 2.86 -9.40
N TYR A 64 -5.25 4.19 -9.45
CA TYR A 64 -4.03 4.97 -9.65
C TYR A 64 -3.07 4.86 -8.47
N VAL A 65 -3.56 5.03 -7.24
CA VAL A 65 -2.73 5.00 -6.02
C VAL A 65 -2.17 3.59 -5.82
N VAL A 66 -2.96 2.55 -6.02
CA VAL A 66 -2.50 1.15 -5.92
C VAL A 66 -1.36 0.89 -6.90
N GLU A 67 -1.55 1.21 -8.17
CA GLU A 67 -0.55 0.93 -9.21
C GLU A 67 0.75 1.70 -8.97
N THR A 68 0.64 3.01 -8.73
CA THR A 68 1.80 3.87 -8.51
C THR A 68 2.57 3.52 -7.23
N THR A 69 1.86 3.09 -6.18
CA THR A 69 2.48 2.62 -4.93
C THR A 69 3.16 1.28 -5.13
N ARG A 70 2.53 0.35 -5.85
CA ARG A 70 3.11 -0.95 -6.20
C ARG A 70 4.39 -0.79 -7.02
N GLU A 71 4.38 0.04 -8.06
CA GLU A 71 5.57 0.38 -8.85
C GLU A 71 6.65 1.04 -7.98
N GLY A 72 6.25 1.98 -7.12
CA GLY A 72 7.15 2.64 -6.17
C GLY A 72 7.84 1.66 -5.22
N ILE A 73 7.10 0.73 -4.63
CA ILE A 73 7.63 -0.33 -3.77
C ILE A 73 8.55 -1.25 -4.57
N GLN A 74 8.20 -1.60 -5.80
CA GLN A 74 9.03 -2.46 -6.65
C GLN A 74 10.37 -1.79 -7.01
N MET A 75 10.38 -0.48 -7.27
CA MET A 75 11.59 0.26 -7.64
C MET A 75 12.46 0.67 -6.45
N TYR A 76 11.84 1.12 -5.36
CA TYR A 76 12.54 1.75 -4.22
C TYR A 76 12.52 0.91 -2.95
N GLY A 77 11.78 -0.19 -2.92
CA GLY A 77 11.57 -1.00 -1.73
C GLY A 77 10.62 -0.36 -0.71
N LYS A 78 10.45 -1.05 0.41
CA LYS A 78 9.59 -0.63 1.54
C LYS A 78 10.33 0.40 2.40
N ARG A 79 9.98 1.69 2.27
CA ARG A 79 10.68 2.80 2.95
C ARG A 79 10.04 3.23 4.29
N THR A 80 8.74 3.07 4.42
CA THR A 80 7.96 3.45 5.63
C THR A 80 6.88 2.39 5.87
N PRO A 81 6.46 2.14 7.13
CA PRO A 81 5.27 1.33 7.40
C PRO A 81 4.08 1.77 6.56
N PHE A 82 3.39 0.80 5.97
CA PHE A 82 2.21 1.06 5.16
C PHE A 82 1.02 1.47 6.04
N THR A 83 0.41 2.60 5.70
CA THR A 83 -0.83 3.08 6.33
C THR A 83 -1.88 3.25 5.24
N ASP A 84 -3.06 2.66 5.38
CA ASP A 84 -4.11 2.78 4.37
C ASP A 84 -4.65 4.23 4.36
N PRO A 85 -4.46 5.00 3.27
CA PRO A 85 -4.94 6.38 3.19
C PRO A 85 -6.48 6.48 3.27
N THR A 86 -7.20 5.37 3.03
CA THR A 86 -8.66 5.32 3.16
C THR A 86 -9.12 5.55 4.60
N ASP A 87 -8.31 5.21 5.61
CA ASP A 87 -8.67 5.42 7.02
C ASP A 87 -8.88 6.91 7.32
N TRP A 88 -8.00 7.78 6.82
CA TRP A 88 -8.13 9.22 6.97
C TRP A 88 -9.36 9.77 6.25
N VAL A 89 -9.68 9.21 5.07
CA VAL A 89 -10.88 9.60 4.30
C VAL A 89 -12.15 9.28 5.07
N ILE A 90 -12.21 8.09 5.68
CA ILE A 90 -13.36 7.66 6.49
C ILE A 90 -13.49 8.52 7.74
N GLU A 91 -12.37 8.81 8.43
CA GLU A 91 -12.35 9.62 9.66
C GLU A 91 -12.80 11.07 9.42
N THR A 92 -12.44 11.65 8.27
CA THR A 92 -12.67 13.07 7.97
C THR A 92 -13.84 13.33 7.02
N TYR A 93 -14.69 12.33 6.78
CA TYR A 93 -15.69 12.35 5.72
C TYR A 93 -16.72 13.50 5.85
N PRO A 94 -16.76 14.44 4.90
CA PRO A 94 -17.46 15.73 5.09
C PRO A 94 -18.99 15.64 4.98
N TRP A 95 -19.52 14.57 4.37
CA TRP A 95 -20.97 14.36 4.21
C TRP A 95 -21.64 13.76 5.47
N SER A 96 -20.87 13.48 6.53
CA SER A 96 -21.37 12.79 7.73
C SER A 96 -21.76 13.75 8.87
N ALA A 97 -23.06 14.01 9.04
CA ALA A 97 -23.61 14.61 10.27
C ALA A 97 -24.00 13.50 11.27
N SER A 98 -23.00 12.87 11.89
CA SER A 98 -23.12 12.08 13.13
C SER A 98 -23.83 10.71 13.12
N THR A 99 -23.06 9.74 13.64
CA THR A 99 -23.45 8.58 14.47
C THR A 99 -23.68 7.24 13.77
N CYS A 100 -22.74 6.32 14.04
CA CYS A 100 -22.65 4.93 13.62
C CYS A 100 -22.17 4.77 12.18
N TRP A 101 -21.11 3.97 11.98
CA TRP A 101 -20.48 3.66 10.69
C TRP A 101 -21.55 3.47 9.59
N PRO A 102 -21.79 4.47 8.72
CA PRO A 102 -22.93 4.41 7.83
C PRO A 102 -22.58 3.63 6.56
N ASP A 103 -23.61 3.13 5.86
CA ASP A 103 -23.50 2.29 4.67
C ASP A 103 -22.56 2.82 3.57
N TRP A 104 -22.29 4.13 3.51
CA TRP A 104 -21.34 4.72 2.55
C TRP A 104 -19.88 4.29 2.81
N ALA A 105 -19.50 4.00 4.06
CA ALA A 105 -18.14 3.55 4.39
C ALA A 105 -17.87 2.15 3.80
N HIS A 106 -18.92 1.39 3.51
CA HIS A 106 -18.83 0.13 2.76
C HIS A 106 -18.68 0.33 1.25
N ASN A 107 -18.99 1.51 0.73
CA ASN A 107 -18.91 1.80 -0.70
C ASN A 107 -17.52 2.26 -1.14
N LEU A 108 -16.69 2.82 -0.24
CA LEU A 108 -15.32 3.21 -0.57
C LEU A 108 -14.39 1.99 -0.59
N LEU A 109 -13.72 1.77 -1.72
CA LEU A 109 -12.68 0.77 -1.82
C LEU A 109 -11.49 1.14 -0.93
N ARG A 110 -10.99 0.16 -0.18
CA ARG A 110 -9.81 0.31 0.66
C ARG A 110 -8.54 0.04 -0.14
N ILE A 111 -7.45 0.71 0.23
CA ILE A 111 -6.13 0.52 -0.36
C ILE A 111 -5.31 -0.27 0.65
N ARG A 112 -5.39 -1.60 0.58
CA ARG A 112 -4.74 -2.47 1.56
C ARG A 112 -3.28 -2.71 1.19
N ALA A 113 -2.49 -3.10 2.19
CA ALA A 113 -1.09 -3.47 1.99
C ALA A 113 -0.93 -4.61 0.97
N GLU A 114 -1.86 -5.57 0.96
CA GLU A 114 -1.92 -6.67 0.00
C GLU A 114 -2.10 -6.19 -1.45
N ASP A 115 -2.93 -5.17 -1.68
CA ASP A 115 -3.20 -4.64 -3.02
C ASP A 115 -1.95 -4.01 -3.65
N VAL A 116 -1.06 -3.46 -2.85
CA VAL A 116 0.19 -2.83 -3.32
C VAL A 116 1.41 -3.75 -3.20
N ASN A 117 1.20 -5.04 -2.91
CA ASN A 117 2.27 -6.01 -2.65
C ASN A 117 3.22 -5.60 -1.50
N TYR A 118 2.69 -4.82 -0.56
CA TYR A 118 3.34 -4.53 0.72
C TYR A 118 3.08 -5.70 1.68
N GLU A 119 3.39 -6.93 1.27
CA GLU A 119 3.39 -8.03 2.22
C GLU A 119 4.51 -7.75 3.23
N THR A 120 4.20 -7.66 4.53
CA THR A 120 5.22 -7.87 5.57
C THR A 120 5.86 -9.20 5.25
N ASP A 121 7.19 -9.22 5.16
CA ASP A 121 7.94 -10.45 4.95
C ASP A 121 7.54 -11.46 6.03
N LYS A 122 6.51 -12.27 5.75
CA LYS A 122 6.41 -13.56 6.39
C LYS A 122 7.71 -14.23 5.96
N PRO A 123 8.55 -14.70 6.90
CA PRO A 123 9.61 -15.63 6.52
C PRO A 123 8.93 -16.67 5.62
N PRO A 124 9.54 -17.06 4.49
CA PRO A 124 8.91 -17.96 3.53
C PRO A 124 8.34 -19.13 4.31
N ASP A 125 7.01 -19.15 4.44
CA ASP A 125 6.33 -20.18 5.18
C ASP A 125 6.51 -21.41 4.31
N CYS A 126 7.43 -22.25 4.76
CA CYS A 126 7.68 -23.57 4.23
C CYS A 126 6.31 -24.21 4.07
N HIS A 127 5.87 -24.41 2.83
CA HIS A 127 4.64 -25.09 2.51
C HIS A 127 4.46 -26.28 3.46
N GLN A 128 3.46 -26.21 4.34
CA GLN A 128 2.87 -27.38 4.96
C GLN A 128 2.14 -28.14 3.85
N ASN A 129 2.91 -28.85 3.03
CA ASN A 129 2.41 -30.00 2.31
C ASN A 129 3.01 -31.21 3.03
N GLU A 130 2.13 -31.93 3.71
CA GLU A 130 2.37 -33.25 4.25
C GLU A 130 2.84 -34.16 3.11
N ASP A 131 4.15 -34.39 3.00
CA ASP A 131 4.75 -35.66 2.59
C ASP A 131 6.29 -35.59 2.63
N SER A 132 6.84 -36.22 3.68
CA SER A 132 8.06 -37.04 3.65
C SER A 132 9.34 -36.52 2.96
N ASP A 133 10.24 -35.86 3.69
CA ASP A 133 11.71 -36.02 3.47
C ASP A 133 12.54 -35.59 4.72
N PRO A 134 13.45 -36.42 5.29
CA PRO A 134 14.22 -36.08 6.49
C PRO A 134 15.38 -35.08 6.24
N ASN A 135 15.48 -34.51 5.05
CA ASN A 135 16.62 -33.67 4.66
C ASN A 135 16.27 -32.19 4.43
N CYS A 136 15.36 -31.63 5.24
CA CYS A 136 15.27 -30.17 5.38
C CYS A 136 16.46 -29.67 6.21
N SER A 137 17.67 -29.88 5.71
CA SER A 137 18.84 -29.16 6.17
C SER A 137 18.78 -27.78 5.53
N ASP A 138 18.56 -26.78 6.39
CA ASP A 138 18.52 -25.35 6.07
C ASP A 138 19.47 -25.01 4.90
N PRO A 139 18.99 -24.38 3.80
CA PRO A 139 19.82 -24.10 2.64
C PRO A 139 21.06 -23.27 2.97
N LEU A 140 20.98 -22.40 4.00
CA LEU A 140 22.16 -21.69 4.51
C LEU A 140 23.11 -22.64 5.21
N LEU A 141 22.60 -23.53 6.06
CA LEU A 141 23.41 -24.54 6.76
C LEU A 141 24.11 -25.48 5.76
N ASN A 142 23.42 -25.89 4.69
CA ASN A 142 24.00 -26.70 3.62
C ASN A 142 25.09 -25.96 2.85
N MET A 143 24.89 -24.68 2.55
CA MET A 143 25.91 -23.87 1.88
C MET A 143 27.12 -23.64 2.80
N LEU A 144 26.89 -23.38 4.08
CA LEU A 144 27.94 -23.25 5.10
C LEU A 144 28.73 -24.55 5.26
N LEU A 145 28.06 -25.70 5.31
CA LEU A 145 28.71 -26.99 5.44
C LEU A 145 29.54 -27.32 4.18
N ARG A 146 28.98 -27.10 2.99
CA ARG A 146 29.71 -27.24 1.72
C ARG A 146 30.91 -26.31 1.63
N LEU A 147 30.78 -25.06 2.07
CA LEU A 147 31.88 -24.10 2.12
C LEU A 147 32.96 -24.53 3.12
N GLN A 148 32.55 -25.03 4.28
CA GLN A 148 33.46 -25.55 5.30
C GLN A 148 34.21 -26.78 4.79
N GLU A 149 33.53 -27.71 4.11
CA GLU A 149 34.15 -28.88 3.48
C GLU A 149 35.17 -28.46 2.40
N ALA A 150 34.78 -27.56 1.49
CA ALA A 150 35.68 -27.07 0.43
C ALA A 150 36.93 -26.38 1.01
N ALA A 151 36.77 -25.60 2.08
CA ALA A 151 37.90 -24.99 2.79
C ALA A 151 38.79 -26.04 3.48
N ASN A 152 38.20 -27.10 4.04
CA ASN A 152 38.96 -28.14 4.74
C ASN A 152 39.74 -29.08 3.78
N TYR A 153 39.27 -29.24 2.54
CA TYR A 153 40.04 -29.90 1.47
C TYR A 153 41.32 -29.13 1.07
N SER A 154 41.36 -27.81 1.25
CA SER A 154 42.57 -27.02 0.99
C SER A 154 43.68 -27.24 2.03
N ASN A 155 43.33 -27.74 3.22
CA ASN A 155 44.27 -27.95 4.32
C ASN A 155 44.93 -29.34 4.29
N SER A 156 44.40 -30.28 3.50
CA SER A 156 44.97 -31.62 3.31
C SER A 156 45.93 -31.71 2.11
N LYS A 157 45.89 -30.75 1.17
CA LYS A 157 46.86 -30.65 0.06
C LYS A 157 48.16 -29.90 0.41
N ASN A 158 48.26 -29.30 1.60
CA ASN A 158 49.46 -28.57 2.06
C ASN A 158 50.38 -29.39 2.97
N LYS A 159 50.20 -30.71 3.07
CA LYS A 159 51.05 -31.62 3.86
C LYS A 159 51.85 -32.63 3.04
N GLU A 160 51.85 -32.48 1.71
CA GLU A 160 52.68 -33.31 0.83
C GLU A 160 53.52 -32.40 -0.07
N ASN A 161 54.54 -31.80 0.55
CA ASN A 161 55.82 -31.47 -0.08
C ASN A 161 56.88 -31.21 0.99
#